data_AF-M1W3Q3-F1
#
_entry.id   AF-M1W3Q3-F1
#
_cell.length_a   1.000
_cell.length_b   1.000
_cell.length_c   1.000
_cell.angle_alpha   90.00
_cell.angle_beta   90.00
_cell.angle_gamma   90.00
#
_symmetry.space_group_name_H-M   'P 1'
#
loop_
_entity.id
_entity.type
_entity.pdbx_description
1 polymer ?
#
loop_
_entity_poly.entity_id
_entity_poly.type
_entity_poly.pdbx_seq_one_letter_code
_entity_poly.pdbx_strand_id
1 'polypeptide(L)'
;MSSSDLGSPPGTSHGDFGDVAPSPEPNFQALNVEPSLQAASDANKTSGINRRSLSSSFYKRPSQDSKTSQQPSQPESPDRRASSSEPTLLECIENYEAQGYSRDIVMDALGRTSRRPGPNAEHLMELLSKNEEVPHEMRGVWTDRDDMGLRWADCVRAGGLGATESQKTSAKKELEWLVHKHTEEETDLRRRYFERLTREMA
;
A
#
# COMPACT_ATOMS: atom_id res chain seq x y z
N MET A 1 89.53 -20.05 19.62
CA MET A 1 88.34 -20.13 20.48
C MET A 1 87.75 -18.74 20.56
N SER A 2 86.59 -18.55 19.94
CA SER A 2 85.61 -17.50 20.22
C SER A 2 84.48 -17.67 19.21
N SER A 3 83.45 -18.39 19.64
CA SER A 3 82.16 -18.48 18.95
C SER A 3 81.29 -17.37 19.50
N SER A 4 80.81 -16.48 18.64
CA SER A 4 79.79 -15.49 18.98
C SER A 4 78.55 -15.74 18.15
N ASP A 5 77.54 -16.17 18.89
CA ASP A 5 76.11 -16.29 18.65
C ASP A 5 75.50 -14.96 18.18
N LEU A 6 74.63 -14.98 17.15
CA LEU A 6 73.64 -13.93 16.87
C LEU A 6 72.42 -14.52 16.11
N GLY A 7 71.39 -14.88 16.88
CA GLY A 7 70.03 -14.30 16.78
C GLY A 7 69.21 -14.50 15.50
N SER A 8 68.21 -15.38 15.59
CA SER A 8 67.08 -15.47 14.64
C SER A 8 66.06 -14.34 14.82
N PRO A 9 65.43 -13.81 13.75
CA PRO A 9 64.18 -13.07 13.83
C PRO A 9 62.93 -13.96 13.60
N PRO A 10 61.77 -13.65 14.22
CA PRO A 10 60.50 -14.30 13.93
C PRO A 10 59.67 -13.50 12.91
N GLY A 11 58.95 -14.21 12.05
CA GLY A 11 57.96 -13.64 11.13
C GLY A 11 57.68 -14.62 10.00
N THR A 12 56.46 -14.84 9.51
CA THR A 12 55.15 -14.25 9.77
C THR A 12 54.16 -15.29 9.25
N SER A 13 53.19 -15.67 10.08
CA SER A 13 52.09 -16.56 9.69
C SER A 13 51.23 -15.87 8.63
N HIS A 14 51.25 -16.35 7.39
CA HIS A 14 50.36 -15.88 6.34
C HIS A 14 49.01 -16.58 6.49
N GLY A 15 48.02 -15.85 7.00
CA GLY A 15 46.63 -16.29 7.06
C GLY A 15 46.02 -16.27 5.67
N ASP A 16 45.60 -17.45 5.24
CA ASP A 16 44.73 -17.76 4.12
C ASP A 16 43.36 -17.07 4.34
N PHE A 17 43.13 -15.95 3.66
CA PHE A 17 41.81 -15.33 3.54
C PHE A 17 41.24 -15.73 2.18
N GLY A 18 40.25 -16.62 2.24
CA GLY A 18 39.55 -17.12 1.08
C GLY A 18 38.95 -16.01 0.22
N ASP A 19 39.09 -16.22 -1.09
CA ASP A 19 38.34 -15.56 -2.16
C ASP A 19 36.84 -15.59 -1.86
N VAL A 20 36.33 -14.48 -1.30
CA VAL A 20 34.91 -14.14 -1.36
C VAL A 20 34.70 -13.44 -2.69
N ALA A 21 34.19 -14.18 -3.67
CA ALA A 21 33.72 -13.62 -4.93
C ALA A 21 32.71 -12.49 -4.65
N PRO A 22 32.82 -11.32 -5.30
CA PRO A 22 31.80 -10.28 -5.18
C PRO A 22 30.50 -10.79 -5.80
N SER A 23 29.46 -10.82 -4.97
CA SER A 23 28.07 -11.04 -5.37
C SER A 23 27.67 -10.01 -6.43
N PRO A 24 26.96 -10.39 -7.51
CA PRO A 24 26.59 -9.46 -8.56
C PRO A 24 25.64 -8.38 -8.02
N GLU A 25 26.03 -7.12 -8.19
CA GLU A 25 25.14 -5.98 -7.94
C GLU A 25 23.87 -6.10 -8.82
N PRO A 26 22.69 -5.76 -8.30
CA PRO A 26 21.48 -5.67 -9.11
C PRO A 26 21.66 -4.56 -10.17
N ASN A 27 21.76 -4.99 -11.43
CA ASN A 27 21.86 -4.11 -12.58
C ASN A 27 20.51 -3.41 -12.83
N PHE A 28 20.37 -2.17 -12.38
CA PHE A 28 19.20 -1.32 -12.63
C PHE A 28 19.27 -0.54 -13.97
N GLN A 29 20.22 -0.85 -14.88
CA GLN A 29 20.39 -0.08 -16.13
C GLN A 29 19.50 -0.54 -17.31
N ALA A 30 18.61 -1.51 -17.11
CA ALA A 30 17.64 -1.87 -18.14
C ALA A 30 16.33 -1.10 -17.90
N LEU A 31 15.89 -0.35 -18.93
CA LEU A 31 14.60 0.34 -19.11
C LEU A 31 14.66 1.88 -19.11
N ASN A 32 15.52 2.44 -19.97
CA ASN A 32 15.19 3.69 -20.67
C ASN A 32 14.14 3.36 -21.76
N VAL A 33 12.86 3.48 -21.42
CA VAL A 33 11.78 3.61 -22.41
C VAL A 33 11.15 4.98 -22.19
N GLU A 34 11.50 5.94 -23.06
CA GLU A 34 10.83 7.22 -23.15
C GLU A 34 9.35 7.03 -23.52
N PRO A 35 8.40 7.66 -22.81
CA PRO A 35 7.09 7.94 -23.36
C PRO A 35 7.09 9.32 -24.02
N SER A 36 7.12 9.32 -25.34
CA SER A 36 6.85 10.49 -26.19
C SER A 36 5.43 11.01 -25.94
N LEU A 37 5.32 12.21 -25.35
CA LEU A 37 4.07 12.95 -25.24
C LEU A 37 3.70 13.56 -26.60
N GLN A 38 2.74 12.96 -27.30
CA GLN A 38 2.01 13.64 -28.38
C GLN A 38 0.60 13.98 -27.91
N ALA A 39 0.40 15.29 -27.73
CA ALA A 39 -0.88 15.92 -27.53
C ALA A 39 -1.74 15.80 -28.79
N ALA A 40 -2.97 15.31 -28.64
CA ALA A 40 -4.03 15.46 -29.62
C ALA A 40 -5.16 16.26 -28.96
N SER A 41 -5.22 17.54 -29.29
CA SER A 41 -6.38 18.39 -29.09
C SER A 41 -7.20 18.38 -30.37
N ASP A 42 -8.43 17.85 -30.34
CA ASP A 42 -9.50 18.37 -31.19
C ASP A 42 -10.91 17.93 -30.76
N ALA A 43 -11.76 18.95 -30.64
CA ALA A 43 -13.21 19.04 -30.82
C ALA A 43 -14.15 17.88 -30.37
N ASN A 44 -15.13 18.21 -29.53
CA ASN A 44 -16.50 18.30 -30.06
C ASN A 44 -17.49 19.08 -29.19
N LYS A 45 -18.40 19.74 -29.90
CA LYS A 45 -19.32 20.79 -29.53
C LYS A 45 -20.73 20.31 -29.82
N THR A 46 -21.57 20.04 -28.81
CA THR A 46 -23.03 19.97 -29.01
C THR A 46 -23.81 20.30 -27.73
N SER A 47 -24.40 21.51 -27.76
CA SER A 47 -25.79 21.87 -27.45
C SER A 47 -26.65 20.88 -26.64
N GLY A 48 -27.23 21.35 -25.53
CA GLY A 48 -28.13 20.55 -24.70
C GLY A 48 -29.02 21.33 -23.73
N ILE A 49 -29.95 22.11 -24.29
CA ILE A 49 -31.35 22.27 -23.83
C ILE A 49 -31.61 23.03 -22.50
N ASN A 50 -32.19 24.22 -22.69
CA ASN A 50 -33.05 24.97 -21.77
C ASN A 50 -34.07 24.09 -21.02
N ARG A 51 -34.17 24.24 -19.69
CA ARG A 51 -35.46 24.13 -18.99
C ARG A 51 -35.66 25.32 -18.07
N ARG A 52 -36.54 26.22 -18.52
CA ARG A 52 -37.17 27.28 -17.74
C ARG A 52 -38.59 26.85 -17.37
N SER A 53 -39.06 27.38 -16.25
CA SER A 53 -40.47 27.54 -15.78
C SER A 53 -41.11 26.36 -15.04
N LEU A 54 -42.01 26.56 -14.05
CA LEU A 54 -42.41 27.70 -13.21
C LEU A 54 -43.32 27.13 -12.08
N SER A 55 -43.29 27.81 -10.93
CA SER A 55 -44.41 28.17 -10.01
C SER A 55 -45.31 27.13 -9.30
N SER A 56 -45.35 27.32 -7.97
CA SER A 56 -46.50 27.42 -7.05
C SER A 56 -47.66 26.41 -7.09
N SER A 57 -48.03 25.87 -5.94
CA SER A 57 -49.18 26.39 -5.17
C SER A 57 -49.45 25.57 -3.91
N PHE A 58 -49.84 26.31 -2.87
CA PHE A 58 -50.44 25.90 -1.61
C PHE A 58 -51.69 25.03 -1.78
N TYR A 59 -51.93 24.09 -0.85
CA TYR A 59 -53.18 23.99 -0.06
C TYR A 59 -52.93 23.30 1.30
N LYS A 60 -53.63 23.80 2.32
CA LYS A 60 -53.68 23.41 3.75
C LYS A 60 -54.78 22.36 4.01
N ARG A 61 -54.52 21.41 4.95
CA ARG A 61 -55.39 20.77 5.99
C ARG A 61 -56.73 20.09 5.56
N PRO A 62 -57.41 19.23 6.38
CA PRO A 62 -57.41 19.16 7.86
C PRO A 62 -57.27 17.77 8.51
N SER A 63 -57.12 17.82 9.84
CA SER A 63 -57.09 16.74 10.83
C SER A 63 -58.34 15.85 10.83
N GLN A 64 -58.18 14.57 11.14
CA GLN A 64 -59.23 13.73 11.72
C GLN A 64 -58.72 13.06 13.01
N ASP A 65 -59.46 13.33 14.09
CA ASP A 65 -59.46 12.56 15.32
C ASP A 65 -59.92 11.11 15.07
N SER A 66 -59.33 10.15 15.78
CA SER A 66 -59.99 8.88 16.12
C SER A 66 -59.32 8.23 17.34
N LYS A 67 -60.19 7.75 18.21
CA LYS A 67 -59.96 7.23 19.57
C LYS A 67 -59.36 5.82 19.58
N THR A 68 -58.60 5.57 20.66
CA THR A 68 -58.55 4.34 21.48
C THR A 68 -58.41 2.99 20.79
N SER A 69 -57.27 2.34 20.99
CA SER A 69 -57.18 0.87 21.15
C SER A 69 -55.99 0.51 22.03
N GLN A 70 -56.30 -0.19 23.13
CA GLN A 70 -55.34 -0.89 23.98
C GLN A 70 -54.79 -2.10 23.21
N GLN A 71 -53.47 -2.26 23.10
CA GLN A 71 -52.74 -3.53 23.22
C GLN A 71 -51.22 -3.33 23.08
N PRO A 72 -50.40 -4.36 23.34
CA PRO A 72 -49.67 -4.62 24.56
C PRO A 72 -48.22 -4.09 24.52
N SER A 73 -47.61 -4.03 25.70
CA SER A 73 -46.19 -3.75 25.93
C SER A 73 -45.30 -4.46 24.90
N GLN A 74 -44.75 -3.71 23.94
CA GLN A 74 -43.61 -4.18 23.19
C GLN A 74 -42.44 -4.33 24.17
N PRO A 75 -41.71 -5.45 24.18
CA PRO A 75 -40.39 -5.44 24.77
C PRO A 75 -39.59 -4.39 24.01
N GLU A 76 -38.99 -3.47 24.77
CA GLU A 76 -37.99 -2.53 24.28
C GLU A 76 -37.03 -3.30 23.38
N SER A 77 -37.14 -3.06 22.07
CA SER A 77 -36.07 -3.39 21.14
C SER A 77 -34.81 -2.81 21.77
N PRO A 78 -33.76 -3.61 22.05
CA PRO A 78 -32.54 -3.06 22.57
C PRO A 78 -32.13 -2.00 21.55
N ASP A 79 -32.00 -0.79 22.07
CA ASP A 79 -31.43 0.36 21.42
C ASP A 79 -30.16 -0.12 20.71
N ARG A 80 -30.31 -0.51 19.43
CA ARG A 80 -29.21 -0.58 18.48
C ARG A 80 -28.85 0.89 18.27
N ARG A 81 -28.22 1.48 19.29
CA ARG A 81 -27.09 2.34 19.07
C ARG A 81 -26.15 1.51 18.21
N ALA A 82 -26.37 1.60 16.90
CA ALA A 82 -25.32 1.49 15.95
C ALA A 82 -24.28 2.50 16.42
N SER A 83 -23.34 2.04 17.26
CA SER A 83 -22.02 2.61 17.18
C SER A 83 -21.68 2.49 15.71
N SER A 84 -21.57 3.61 15.01
CA SER A 84 -20.94 3.67 13.70
C SER A 84 -19.44 3.41 13.88
N SER A 85 -19.10 2.35 14.62
CA SER A 85 -17.76 1.84 14.73
C SER A 85 -17.44 1.25 13.38
N GLU A 86 -16.50 1.89 12.69
CA GLU A 86 -15.86 1.31 11.52
C GLU A 86 -15.54 -0.17 11.81
N PRO A 87 -15.86 -1.08 10.89
CA PRO A 87 -15.64 -2.50 11.11
C PRO A 87 -14.17 -2.76 11.41
N THR A 88 -13.93 -3.64 12.37
CA THR A 88 -12.58 -4.09 12.68
C THR A 88 -11.99 -4.85 11.48
N LEU A 89 -10.66 -4.93 11.40
CA LEU A 89 -10.00 -5.67 10.32
C LEU A 89 -10.46 -7.14 10.26
N LEU A 90 -10.73 -7.76 11.42
CA LEU A 90 -11.21 -9.14 11.49
C LEU A 90 -12.63 -9.27 10.91
N GLU A 91 -13.53 -8.35 11.28
CA GLU A 91 -14.90 -8.31 10.72
C GLU A 91 -14.87 -8.10 9.21
N CYS A 92 -13.94 -7.27 8.70
CA CYS A 92 -13.73 -7.12 7.26
C CYS A 92 -13.29 -8.43 6.61
N ILE A 93 -12.33 -9.15 7.20
CA ILE A 93 -11.86 -10.44 6.69
C ILE A 93 -13.00 -11.45 6.63
N GLU A 94 -13.75 -11.61 7.73
CA GLU A 94 -14.90 -12.51 7.80
C GLU A 94 -15.97 -12.15 6.77
N ASN A 95 -16.23 -10.86 6.55
CA ASN A 95 -17.17 -10.39 5.54
C ASN A 95 -16.69 -10.70 4.11
N TYR A 96 -15.39 -10.61 3.82
CA TYR A 96 -14.86 -10.99 2.51
C TYR A 96 -14.86 -12.51 2.29
N GLU A 97 -14.59 -13.30 3.32
CA GLU A 97 -14.72 -14.76 3.26
C GLU A 97 -16.18 -15.18 3.02
N ALA A 98 -17.14 -14.52 3.68
CA ALA A 98 -18.57 -14.77 3.48
C ALA A 98 -19.06 -14.42 2.05
N GLN A 99 -18.35 -13.53 1.35
CA GLN A 99 -18.60 -13.23 -0.08
C GLN A 99 -18.04 -14.30 -1.03
N GLY A 100 -17.29 -15.28 -0.51
CA GLY A 100 -16.76 -16.42 -1.27
C GLY A 100 -15.28 -16.31 -1.62
N TYR A 101 -14.56 -15.28 -1.16
CA TYR A 101 -13.11 -15.20 -1.33
C TYR A 101 -12.40 -16.15 -0.38
N SER A 102 -11.33 -16.81 -0.86
CA SER A 102 -10.48 -17.61 0.03
C SER A 102 -9.67 -16.70 0.95
N ARG A 103 -9.40 -17.17 2.17
CA ARG A 103 -8.63 -16.42 3.17
C ARG A 103 -7.28 -15.93 2.62
N ASP A 104 -6.61 -16.76 1.84
CA ASP A 104 -5.32 -16.43 1.24
C ASP A 104 -5.42 -15.24 0.27
N ILE A 105 -6.46 -15.22 -0.57
CA ILE A 105 -6.74 -14.09 -1.49
C ILE A 105 -7.06 -12.83 -0.68
N VAL A 106 -7.88 -12.95 0.36
CA VAL A 106 -8.24 -11.81 1.22
C VAL A 106 -7.00 -11.22 1.89
N MET A 107 -6.15 -12.07 2.44
CA MET A 107 -4.93 -11.64 3.13
C MET A 107 -3.90 -11.05 2.16
N ASP A 108 -3.76 -11.58 0.94
CA ASP A 108 -2.86 -11.01 -0.07
C ASP A 108 -3.37 -9.64 -0.55
N ALA A 109 -4.65 -9.52 -0.90
CA ALA A 109 -5.26 -8.26 -1.31
C ALA A 109 -5.13 -7.18 -0.22
N LEU A 110 -5.47 -7.52 1.03
CA LEU A 110 -5.28 -6.62 2.16
C LEU A 110 -3.80 -6.32 2.41
N GLY A 111 -2.92 -7.30 2.22
CA GLY A 111 -1.48 -7.10 2.29
C GLY A 111 -1.01 -6.02 1.33
N ARG A 112 -1.43 -6.09 0.06
CA ARG A 112 -1.08 -5.11 -1.00
C ARG A 112 -1.67 -3.72 -0.77
N THR A 113 -2.74 -3.59 0.03
CA THR A 113 -3.34 -2.29 0.41
C THR A 113 -2.95 -1.81 1.82
N SER A 114 -1.89 -2.37 2.42
CA SER A 114 -1.44 -2.02 3.77
C SER A 114 -2.52 -2.25 4.85
N ARG A 115 -3.27 -3.35 4.72
CA ARG A 115 -4.42 -3.79 5.53
C ARG A 115 -5.60 -2.81 5.50
N ARG A 116 -5.77 -2.04 4.42
CA ARG A 116 -6.95 -1.18 4.24
C ARG A 116 -8.05 -1.93 3.48
N PRO A 117 -9.21 -2.18 4.12
CA PRO A 117 -10.39 -2.61 3.38
C PRO A 117 -10.91 -1.50 2.47
N GLY A 118 -11.73 -1.87 1.48
CA GLY A 118 -12.35 -0.93 0.54
C GLY A 118 -12.12 -1.29 -0.94
N PRO A 119 -12.38 -0.36 -1.87
CA PRO A 119 -12.49 -0.65 -3.30
C PRO A 119 -11.24 -1.28 -3.92
N ASN A 120 -10.05 -0.82 -3.53
CA ASN A 120 -8.80 -1.39 -4.04
C ASN A 120 -8.59 -2.83 -3.57
N ALA A 121 -8.94 -3.14 -2.31
CA ALA A 121 -8.81 -4.49 -1.78
C ALA A 121 -9.82 -5.43 -2.45
N GLU A 122 -11.07 -4.98 -2.61
CA GLU A 122 -12.11 -5.72 -3.32
C GLU A 122 -11.74 -6.02 -4.77
N HIS A 123 -11.24 -5.01 -5.48
CA HIS A 123 -10.80 -5.18 -6.86
C HIS A 123 -9.61 -6.16 -6.97
N LEU A 124 -8.65 -6.10 -6.04
CA LEU A 124 -7.56 -7.07 -5.97
C LEU A 124 -8.06 -8.49 -5.69
N MET A 125 -9.03 -8.67 -4.78
CA MET A 125 -9.61 -9.98 -4.51
C MET A 125 -10.26 -10.56 -5.77
N GLU A 126 -10.95 -9.72 -6.56
CA GLU A 126 -11.53 -10.13 -7.83
C GLU A 126 -10.44 -10.58 -8.84
N LEU A 127 -9.38 -9.79 -9.02
CA LEU A 127 -8.27 -10.12 -9.94
C LEU A 127 -7.56 -11.41 -9.51
N LEU A 128 -7.20 -11.52 -8.24
CA LEU A 128 -6.52 -12.69 -7.68
C LEU A 128 -7.39 -13.95 -7.77
N SER A 129 -8.71 -13.83 -7.59
CA SER A 129 -9.64 -14.96 -7.77
C SER A 129 -9.67 -15.51 -9.20
N LYS A 130 -9.33 -14.67 -10.18
CA LYS A 130 -9.24 -15.04 -11.60
C LYS A 130 -7.82 -15.45 -12.01
N ASN A 131 -6.85 -15.43 -11.08
CA ASN A 131 -5.41 -15.56 -11.36
C ASN A 131 -4.90 -14.53 -12.39
N GLU A 132 -5.48 -13.33 -12.37
CA GLU A 132 -5.03 -12.21 -13.20
C GLU A 132 -3.89 -11.45 -12.50
N GLU A 133 -3.03 -10.80 -13.31
CA GLU A 133 -1.92 -10.01 -12.79
C GLU A 133 -2.40 -8.72 -12.13
N VAL A 134 -1.71 -8.32 -11.06
CA VAL A 134 -1.99 -7.07 -10.35
C VAL A 134 -1.46 -5.88 -11.15
N PRO A 135 -2.29 -4.87 -11.46
CA PRO A 135 -1.85 -3.70 -12.22
C PRO A 135 -0.70 -2.96 -11.54
N HIS A 136 0.37 -2.73 -12.29
CA HIS A 136 1.56 -2.06 -11.77
C HIS A 136 1.37 -0.57 -11.44
N GLU A 137 0.40 0.10 -12.06
CA GLU A 137 0.23 1.57 -11.98
C GLU A 137 -0.91 2.00 -11.04
N MET A 138 -1.46 1.09 -10.25
CA MET A 138 -2.60 1.39 -9.38
C MET A 138 -2.16 2.08 -8.07
N ARG A 139 -2.71 3.27 -7.82
CA ARG A 139 -2.53 3.98 -6.53
C ARG A 139 -3.17 3.19 -5.38
N GLY A 140 -2.55 3.24 -4.20
CA GLY A 140 -2.98 2.46 -3.03
C GLY A 140 -2.71 0.96 -3.10
N VAL A 141 -2.12 0.46 -4.20
CA VAL A 141 -1.79 -0.96 -4.38
C VAL A 141 -0.28 -1.13 -4.52
N TRP A 142 0.32 -1.76 -3.52
CA TRP A 142 1.75 -1.98 -3.45
C TRP A 142 2.13 -3.31 -4.11
N THR A 143 3.06 -3.25 -5.05
CA THR A 143 3.67 -4.42 -5.69
C THR A 143 4.98 -4.80 -5.00
N ASP A 144 5.47 -6.01 -5.26
CA ASP A 144 6.75 -6.48 -4.72
C ASP A 144 7.92 -5.56 -5.13
N ARG A 145 7.82 -4.96 -6.32
CA ARG A 145 8.79 -3.97 -6.82
C ARG A 145 8.74 -2.69 -5.99
N ASP A 146 7.55 -2.17 -5.72
CA ASP A 146 7.37 -0.96 -4.91
C ASP A 146 7.93 -1.18 -3.49
N ASP A 147 7.60 -2.34 -2.92
CA ASP A 147 8.04 -2.75 -1.59
C ASP A 147 9.57 -2.91 -1.50
N MET A 148 10.19 -3.49 -2.53
CA MET A 148 11.65 -3.60 -2.63
C MET A 148 12.30 -2.24 -2.77
N GLY A 149 11.76 -1.37 -3.63
CA GLY A 149 12.23 0.00 -3.82
C GLY A 149 12.16 0.82 -2.53
N LEU A 150 11.04 0.73 -1.81
CA LEU A 150 10.83 1.42 -0.54
C LEU A 150 11.82 0.94 0.53
N ARG A 151 11.98 -0.38 0.70
CA ARG A 151 12.93 -0.95 1.67
C ARG A 151 14.37 -0.56 1.33
N TRP A 152 14.73 -0.60 0.05
CA TRP A 152 16.06 -0.22 -0.39
C TRP A 152 16.34 1.28 -0.13
N ALA A 153 15.42 2.16 -0.49
CA ALA A 153 15.54 3.59 -0.24
C ALA A 153 15.67 3.91 1.26
N ASP A 154 14.87 3.24 2.09
CA ASP A 154 14.93 3.38 3.55
C ASP A 154 16.25 2.84 4.13
N CYS A 155 16.76 1.73 3.61
CA CYS A 155 18.06 1.17 3.99
C CYS A 155 19.22 2.12 3.65
N VAL A 156 19.26 2.66 2.42
CA VAL A 156 20.28 3.64 2.01
C VAL A 156 20.22 4.90 2.88
N ARG A 157 19.01 5.37 3.21
CA ARG A 157 18.80 6.52 4.09
C ARG A 157 19.28 6.26 5.52
N ALA A 158 19.03 5.08 6.07
CA ALA A 158 19.48 4.69 7.40
C ALA A 158 21.00 4.42 7.47
N GLY A 159 21.60 3.91 6.39
CA GLY A 159 23.03 3.59 6.28
C GLY A 159 23.97 4.79 6.27
N GLY A 160 23.45 6.03 6.14
CA GLY A 160 24.21 7.26 6.32
C GLY A 160 25.44 7.37 5.41
N LEU A 161 26.64 7.49 6.02
CA LEU A 161 27.91 7.71 5.32
C LEU A 161 28.43 6.47 4.54
N GLY A 162 27.85 5.29 4.77
CA GLY A 162 28.27 4.05 4.10
C GLY A 162 27.79 3.93 2.64
N ALA A 163 26.74 4.67 2.27
CA ALA A 163 26.23 4.69 0.92
C ALA A 163 27.00 5.71 0.05
N THR A 164 27.30 5.32 -1.19
CA THR A 164 27.86 6.24 -2.18
C THR A 164 26.88 7.37 -2.52
N GLU A 165 27.39 8.53 -2.96
CA GLU A 165 26.52 9.64 -3.40
C GLU A 165 25.60 9.24 -4.56
N SER A 166 26.05 8.33 -5.42
CA SER A 166 25.22 7.76 -6.49
C SER A 166 24.05 6.96 -5.91
N GLN A 167 24.31 6.07 -4.93
CA GLN A 167 23.24 5.30 -4.27
C GLN A 167 22.25 6.21 -3.55
N LYS A 168 22.72 7.24 -2.84
CA LYS A 168 21.84 8.23 -2.18
C LYS A 168 20.94 8.95 -3.19
N THR A 169 21.52 9.36 -4.33
CA THR A 169 20.77 10.04 -5.40
C THR A 169 19.71 9.11 -6.02
N SER A 170 20.07 7.86 -6.29
CA SER A 170 19.14 6.87 -6.83
C SER A 170 18.04 6.50 -5.82
N ALA A 171 18.38 6.35 -4.53
CA ALA A 171 17.41 6.11 -3.46
C ALA A 171 16.42 7.26 -3.31
N LYS A 172 16.90 8.50 -3.45
CA LYS A 172 16.03 9.67 -3.47
C LYS A 172 15.05 9.64 -4.64
N LYS A 173 15.53 9.35 -5.85
CA LYS A 173 14.68 9.25 -7.06
C LYS A 173 13.63 8.14 -6.93
N GLU A 174 14.03 6.99 -6.41
CA GLU A 174 13.11 5.86 -6.19
C GLU A 174 12.01 6.26 -5.19
N LEU A 175 12.38 6.90 -4.09
CA LEU A 175 11.41 7.40 -3.12
C LEU A 175 10.49 8.48 -3.72
N GLU A 176 11.03 9.41 -4.52
CA GLU A 176 10.24 10.42 -5.24
C GLU A 176 9.23 9.77 -6.20
N TRP A 177 9.63 8.71 -6.92
CA TRP A 177 8.73 7.96 -7.79
C TRP A 177 7.61 7.25 -7.00
N LEU A 178 7.96 6.59 -5.89
CA LEU A 178 6.96 5.93 -5.03
C LEU A 178 5.96 6.93 -4.46
N VAL A 179 6.43 8.07 -3.97
CA VAL A 179 5.57 9.16 -3.47
C VAL A 179 4.70 9.74 -4.59
N HIS A 180 5.21 9.85 -5.82
CA HIS A 180 4.40 10.28 -6.96
C HIS A 180 3.26 9.31 -7.26
N LYS A 181 3.55 8.00 -7.26
CA LYS A 181 2.58 6.93 -7.50
C LYS A 181 1.52 6.84 -6.39
N HIS A 182 1.97 6.80 -5.14
CA HIS A 182 1.14 6.46 -3.97
C HIS A 182 0.72 7.65 -3.09
N THR A 183 1.37 8.81 -3.19
CA THR A 183 1.38 9.88 -2.17
C THR A 183 2.29 9.60 -0.98
N GLU A 184 2.62 10.68 -0.27
CA GLU A 184 3.41 10.65 0.94
C GLU A 184 2.68 9.90 2.07
N GLU A 185 1.37 10.12 2.22
CA GLU A 185 0.57 9.48 3.25
C GLU A 185 0.48 7.96 3.07
N GLU A 186 0.30 7.47 1.83
CA GLU A 186 0.29 6.02 1.57
C GLU A 186 1.68 5.41 1.78
N THR A 187 2.75 6.13 1.41
CA THR A 187 4.12 5.67 1.61
C THR A 187 4.45 5.52 3.10
N ASP A 188 4.06 6.50 3.92
CA ASP A 188 4.23 6.44 5.36
C ASP A 188 3.35 5.37 6.01
N LEU A 189 2.12 5.19 5.51
CA LEU A 189 1.28 4.08 5.94
C LEU A 189 1.94 2.73 5.64
N ARG A 190 2.57 2.59 4.47
CA ARG A 190 3.28 1.36 4.09
C ARG A 190 4.46 1.07 5.01
N ARG A 191 5.23 2.08 5.39
CA ARG A 191 6.30 1.95 6.40
C ARG A 191 5.77 1.42 7.73
N ARG A 192 4.70 2.03 8.26
CA ARG A 192 4.05 1.58 9.51
C ARG A 192 3.52 0.16 9.41
N TYR A 193 3.05 -0.24 8.23
CA TYR A 193 2.64 -1.61 7.98
C TYR A 193 3.82 -2.58 8.11
N PHE A 194 4.98 -2.28 7.51
CA PHE A 194 6.19 -3.11 7.69
C PHE A 194 6.68 -3.16 9.14
N GLU A 195 6.66 -2.04 9.86
CA GLU A 195 7.02 -2.01 11.28
C GLU A 195 6.12 -2.92 12.11
N ARG A 196 4.81 -2.89 11.83
CA ARG A 196 3.83 -3.76 12.50
C ARG A 196 4.07 -5.22 12.17
N LEU A 197 4.26 -5.56 10.89
CA LEU A 197 4.57 -6.93 10.47
C LEU A 197 5.84 -7.45 11.14
N THR A 198 6.90 -6.65 11.16
CA THR A 198 8.18 -7.01 11.79
C THR A 198 8.00 -7.31 13.28
N ARG A 199 7.16 -6.52 13.97
CA ARG A 199 6.82 -6.74 15.39
C ARG A 199 5.98 -7.99 15.62
N GLU A 200 5.06 -8.31 14.71
CA GLU A 200 4.22 -9.52 14.81
C GLU A 200 5.03 -10.81 14.58
N MET A 201 6.19 -10.73 13.93
CA MET A 201 7.07 -11.88 13.61
C MET A 201 8.24 -12.07 14.59
N ALA A 202 8.48 -11.13 15.52
CA ALA A 202 9.56 -11.16 16.49
C ALA A 202 9.14 -11.84 17.80
#